data_AF-A0A4Q3YPU2-F1
#
_entry.id   AF-A0A4Q3YPU2-F1
#
_cell.length_a   1.000
_cell.length_b   1.000
_cell.length_c   1.000
_cell.angle_alpha   90.00
_cell.angle_beta   90.00
_cell.angle_gamma   90.00
#
_symmetry.space_group_name_H-M   'P 1'
#
loop_
_entity.id
_entity.type
_entity.pdbx_description
1 polymer ?
#
loop_
_entity_poly.entity_id
_entity_poly.type
_entity_poly.pdbx_seq_one_letter_code
_entity_poly.pdbx_strand_id
1 'polypeptide(L)' 'MASYIETKMSVVHVKLIDELIPVWRPVSARQNEDGSYFIEAQVIPDGEEWEYNPGDNVIVEAHDNEQGKYVIAIGLRE' A
#
# COMPACT_ATOMS: atom_id res chain seq x y z
N MET A 1 5.19 -9.76 29.78
CA MET A 1 4.67 -10.64 28.70
C MET A 1 4.66 -9.79 27.45
N ALA A 2 5.49 -10.10 26.45
CA ALA A 2 5.44 -9.40 25.18
C ALA A 2 4.19 -9.88 24.42
N SER A 3 3.25 -8.99 24.15
CA SER A 3 2.15 -9.28 23.22
C SER A 3 2.76 -9.50 21.84
N TYR A 4 2.50 -10.65 21.24
CA TYR A 4 2.84 -10.89 19.84
C TYR A 4 1.89 -10.04 19.00
N ILE A 5 2.39 -8.94 18.44
CA ILE A 5 1.61 -8.12 17.51
C ILE A 5 1.58 -8.92 16.20
N GLU A 6 0.47 -9.61 15.94
CA GLU A 6 0.28 -10.33 14.69
C GLU A 6 0.20 -9.30 13.55
N THR A 7 1.33 -9.11 12.89
CA THR A 7 1.46 -8.26 11.72
C THR A 7 0.68 -8.91 10.59
N LYS A 8 -0.47 -8.32 10.23
CA LYS A 8 -1.25 -8.80 9.09
C LYS A 8 -0.67 -8.24 7.79
N MET A 9 -0.03 -9.11 7.01
CA MET A 9 0.39 -8.79 5.65
C MET A 9 -0.82 -8.62 4.74
N SER A 10 -0.79 -7.62 3.88
CA SER A 10 -1.86 -7.24 2.96
C SER A 10 -1.28 -6.63 1.68
N VAL A 11 -2.12 -6.54 0.65
CA VAL A 11 -1.78 -5.84 -0.60
C VAL A 11 -2.45 -4.48 -0.58
N VAL A 12 -1.65 -3.44 -0.81
CA VAL A 12 -2.12 -2.07 -1.05
C VAL A 12 -1.82 -1.72 -2.50
N HIS A 13 -2.70 -0.97 -3.15
CA HIS A 13 -2.49 -0.51 -4.51
C HIS A 13 -1.99 0.94 -4.50
N VAL A 14 -0.79 1.16 -5.02
CA VAL A 14 -0.15 2.47 -5.10
C VAL A 14 -0.18 2.97 -6.53
N LYS A 15 -0.53 4.24 -6.74
CA LYS A 15 -0.58 4.83 -8.07
C LYS A 15 0.82 5.01 -8.66
N LEU A 16 0.97 4.75 -9.95
CA LEU A 16 2.16 5.12 -10.71
C LEU A 16 2.03 6.57 -11.20
N ILE A 17 3.07 7.39 -11.01
CA ILE A 17 3.02 8.83 -11.29
C ILE A 17 3.57 9.21 -12.67
N ASP A 18 4.34 8.33 -13.32
CA ASP A 18 4.90 8.53 -14.67
C ASP A 18 4.12 7.77 -15.75
N GLU A 19 2.80 7.60 -15.56
CA GLU A 19 1.94 6.92 -16.52
C GLU A 19 0.92 7.91 -17.12
N LEU A 20 0.71 7.84 -18.44
CA LEU A 20 -0.25 8.70 -19.15
C LEU A 20 -1.70 8.42 -18.77
N ILE A 21 -1.95 7.23 -18.23
CA ILE A 21 -3.23 6.81 -17.69
C ILE A 21 -3.05 6.43 -16.23
N PRO A 22 -4.11 6.51 -15.42
CA PRO A 22 -4.06 5.96 -14.08
C PRO A 22 -3.71 4.47 -14.11
N VAL A 23 -2.61 4.10 -13.45
CA VAL A 23 -2.16 2.71 -13.25
C VAL A 23 -1.82 2.53 -11.78
N TRP A 24 -2.13 1.35 -11.24
CA TRP A 24 -1.93 1.02 -9.84
C TRP A 24 -1.08 -0.22 -9.70
N ARG A 25 -0.03 -0.13 -8.89
CA ARG A 25 0.87 -1.22 -8.55
C ARG A 25 0.40 -1.88 -7.26
N PRO A 26 0.10 -3.20 -7.25
CA PRO A 26 -0.06 -3.93 -6.00
C PRO A 26 1.30 -4.05 -5.30
N VAL A 27 1.36 -3.60 -4.05
CA VAL A 27 2.56 -3.59 -3.23
C VAL A 27 2.32 -4.33 -1.91
N SER A 28 3.36 -4.97 -1.39
CA SER A 28 3.29 -5.63 -0.08
C SER A 28 3.29 -4.59 1.03
N ALA A 29 2.32 -4.68 1.94
CA ALA A 29 2.23 -3.81 3.10
C ALA A 29 1.78 -4.57 4.34
N ARG A 30 2.21 -4.08 5.51
CA ARG A 30 1.70 -4.52 6.81
C ARG A 30 0.58 -3.58 7.24
N GLN A 31 -0.53 -4.14 7.69
CA GLN A 31 -1.57 -3.37 8.36
C GLN A 31 -1.16 -3.04 9.80
N ASN A 32 -1.26 -1.77 10.19
CA ASN A 32 -1.06 -1.30 11.55
C ASN A 32 -2.37 -1.34 12.36
N GLU A 33 -2.27 -1.32 13.69
CA GLU A 33 -3.44 -1.35 14.59
C GLU A 33 -4.37 -0.14 14.42
N ASP A 34 -3.83 1.01 13.99
CA ASP A 34 -4.60 2.24 13.74
C ASP A 34 -5.32 2.26 12.38
N GLY A 35 -5.19 1.18 11.58
CA GLY A 35 -5.78 1.06 10.26
C GLY A 35 -4.95 1.64 9.12
N SER A 36 -3.79 2.25 9.40
CA SER A 36 -2.80 2.61 8.38
C SER A 36 -2.04 1.38 7.87
N TYR A 37 -1.32 1.54 6.77
CA TYR A 37 -0.54 0.46 6.15
C TYR A 37 0.90 0.90 5.94
N PHE A 38 1.86 0.17 6.50
CA PHE A 38 3.28 0.37 6.24
C PHE A 38 3.69 -0.40 4.98
N ILE A 39 4.20 0.29 3.97
CA ILE A 39 4.70 -0.33 2.74
C ILE A 39 6.03 -1.01 3.05
N GLU A 40 6.05 -2.34 2.95
CA GLU A 40 7.22 -3.13 3.30
C GLU A 40 8.34 -2.96 2.26
N ALA A 41 9.56 -3.27 2.70
CA ALA A 41 10.73 -3.23 1.84
C ALA A 41 10.55 -4.15 0.63
N GLN A 42 10.55 -3.57 -0.57
CA GLN A 42 10.51 -4.28 -1.83
C GLN A 42 11.21 -3.46 -2.92
N VAL A 43 11.58 -4.12 -4.00
CA VAL A 43 12.25 -3.44 -5.12
C VAL A 43 11.20 -2.74 -5.97
N ILE A 44 11.43 -1.45 -6.24
CA ILE A 44 10.70 -0.73 -7.28
C ILE A 44 11.30 -1.14 -8.63
N PRO A 45 10.50 -1.69 -9.56
CA PRO A 45 10.99 -2.05 -10.89
C PRO A 45 11.59 -0.86 -11.64
N ASP A 46 12.57 -1.11 -12.49
CA ASP A 46 13.22 -0.07 -13.29
C ASP A 46 12.19 0.62 -14.21
N GLY A 47 12.22 1.96 -14.22
CA GLY A 47 11.28 2.78 -14.97
C GLY A 47 9.90 2.99 -14.31
N GLU A 48 9.67 2.50 -13.09
CA GLU A 48 8.46 2.82 -12.34
C GLU A 48 8.70 3.92 -11.31
N GLU A 49 7.78 4.89 -11.27
CA GLU A 49 7.71 5.88 -10.20
C GLU A 49 6.39 5.72 -9.45
N TRP A 50 6.48 5.42 -8.16
CA TRP A 50 5.32 5.18 -7.30
C TRP A 50 5.00 6.45 -6.50
N GLU A 51 3.70 6.72 -6.31
CA GLU A 51 3.26 7.86 -5.49
C GLU A 51 3.67 7.72 -4.01
N TYR A 52 3.77 6.47 -3.53
CA TYR A 52 4.22 6.12 -2.17
C TYR A 52 5.24 4.99 -2.25
N ASN A 53 6.28 5.05 -1.43
CA ASN A 53 7.48 4.23 -1.54
C ASN A 53 7.59 3.21 -0.40
N PRO A 54 8.41 2.15 -0.56
CA PRO A 54 8.80 1.29 0.55
C PRO A 54 9.35 2.09 1.73
N GLY A 55 8.81 1.83 2.93
CA GLY A 55 9.12 2.59 4.15
C GLY A 55 8.07 3.63 4.52
N ASP A 56 7.16 3.99 3.61
CA ASP A 56 6.08 4.91 3.90
C ASP A 56 4.96 4.23 4.69
N ASN A 57 4.31 5.03 5.55
CA ASN A 57 3.08 4.64 6.20
C ASN A 57 1.91 5.39 5.53
N VAL A 58 0.94 4.66 4.99
CA VAL A 58 -0.13 5.23 4.15
C VAL A 58 -1.52 5.02 4.74
N ILE A 59 -2.37 6.01 4.50
CA ILE A 59 -3.83 5.91 4.66
C ILE A 59 -4.39 5.31 3.38
N VAL A 60 -5.39 4.44 3.51
CA VAL A 60 -6.00 3.74 2.38
C VAL A 60 -7.49 3.99 2.27
N GLU A 61 -8.02 3.90 1.05
CA GLU A 61 -9.44 3.80 0.76
C GLU A 61 -9.78 2.38 0.32
N ALA A 62 -10.91 1.85 0.82
CA ALA A 62 -11.39 0.53 0.44
C ALA A 62 -12.28 0.62 -0.79
N HIS A 63 -12.02 -0.24 -1.77
CA HIS A 63 -12.80 -0.38 -2.99
C HIS A 63 -13.31 -1.82 -3.13
N ASP A 64 -14.43 -1.95 -3.81
CA ASP A 64 -14.97 -3.23 -4.25
C ASP A 64 -15.30 -3.17 -5.75
N ASN A 65 -15.04 -4.26 -6.44
CA ASN A 65 -15.45 -4.47 -7.82
C ASN A 65 -15.79 -5.95 -8.06
N GLU A 66 -16.07 -6.32 -9.30
CA GLU A 66 -16.40 -7.70 -9.70
C GLU A 66 -15.29 -8.71 -9.38
N GLN A 67 -14.05 -8.26 -9.19
CA GLN A 67 -12.89 -9.11 -8.84
C GLN A 67 -12.67 -9.23 -7.33
N GLY A 68 -13.37 -8.44 -6.52
CA GLY A 68 -13.33 -8.50 -5.07
C GLY A 68 -13.00 -7.15 -4.41
N LYS A 69 -12.65 -7.22 -3.13
CA LYS A 69 -12.28 -6.05 -2.33
C LYS A 69 -10.78 -5.81 -2.40
N TYR A 70 -10.40 -4.56 -2.56
CA TYR A 70 -9.01 -4.10 -2.55
C TYR A 70 -8.91 -2.74 -1.88
N VAL A 71 -7.69 -2.30 -1.56
CA VAL A 71 -7.45 -0.98 -0.99
C VAL A 71 -6.44 -0.24 -1.84
N ILE A 72 -6.60 1.08 -1.96
CA ILE A 72 -5.66 1.97 -2.64
C ILE A 72 -5.06 2.96 -1.62
N ALA A 73 -3.79 3.32 -1.79
CA ALA A 73 -3.18 4.37 -0.98
C ALA A 73 -3.67 5.76 -1.44
N ILE A 74 -4.04 6.62 -0.49
CA ILE A 74 -4.60 7.96 -0.77
C ILE A 74 -3.87 9.10 -0.05
N GLY A 75 -2.90 8.79 0.81
CA GLY A 75 -2.10 9.78 1.52
C GLY A 75 -1.11 9.16 2.50
N LEU A 76 -0.16 9.95 2.96
CA LEU A 76 0.75 9.56 4.03
C LEU A 76 0.07 9.72 5.39
N ARG A 77 0.47 8.86 6.33
CA ARG A 77 0.15 8.98 7.75
C ARG A 77 1.27 9.78 8.42
N GLU A 78 0.97 11.02 8.83
CA GLU A 78 1.84 11.85 9.70
C GLU A 78 1.99 11.27 11.12
#